data_AF-A0A8J4TJX8-F1
#
_entry.id   AF-A0A8J4TJX8-F1
#
_cell.length_a   1.000
_cell.length_b   1.000
_cell.length_c   1.000
_cell.angle_alpha   90.00
_cell.angle_beta   90.00
_cell.angle_gamma   90.00
#
_symmetry.space_group_name_H-M   'P 1'
#
loop_
_entity.id
_entity.type
_entity.pdbx_description
1 polymer ?
#
loop_
_entity_poly.entity_id
_entity_poly.type
_entity_poly.pdbx_seq_one_letter_code
_entity_poly.pdbx_strand_id
1 'polypeptide(L)' 'MHKLIILLIIVATVFILPINTLFIQDCVRDCRHDFVECIDVCRIGRMIRIECLEECRMSLSDCLARRCRED' A
#
# COMPACT_ATOMS: atom_id res chain seq x y z
N MET A 1 16.16 23.85 28.64
CA MET A 1 14.80 23.52 28.13
C MET A 1 14.77 23.31 26.62
N HIS A 2 15.20 24.27 25.79
CA HIS A 2 15.22 24.13 24.32
C HIS A 2 16.00 22.91 23.77
N LYS A 3 17.17 22.59 24.34
CA LYS A 3 17.97 21.43 23.92
C LYS A 3 17.26 20.08 24.10
N LEU A 4 16.41 19.96 25.12
CA LEU A 4 15.65 18.74 25.40
C LEU A 4 14.50 18.56 24.39
N ILE A 5 13.83 19.66 24.05
CA ILE A 5 12.73 19.69 23.07
C ILE A 5 13.23 19.31 21.68
N ILE A 6 14.37 19.87 21.26
CA ILE A 6 15.00 19.53 19.97
C ILE A 6 15.38 18.05 19.93
N LEU A 7 15.94 17.50 21.02
CA LEU A 7 16.28 16.08 21.10
C LEU A 7 15.05 15.19 20.94
N LEU A 8 13.94 15.53 21.61
CA LEU A 8 12.68 14.79 21.52
C LEU A 8 12.09 14.82 20.11
N ILE A 9 12.16 15.95 19.42
CA ILE A 9 11.69 16.06 18.02
C ILE A 9 12.54 15.18 17.11
N ILE A 10 13.86 15.18 17.27
CA ILE A 10 14.76 14.33 16.47
C ILE A 10 14.48 12.85 16.72
N VAL A 11 14.28 12.44 17.97
CA VAL A 11 13.90 11.06 18.28
C VAL A 11 12.52 10.74 17.70
N ALA A 12 11.53 11.61 17.84
CA ALA A 12 10.22 11.39 17.25
C ALA A 12 10.29 11.24 15.72
N THR A 13 11.02 12.11 15.01
CA THR A 13 11.13 12.02 13.55
C THR A 13 11.92 10.81 13.10
N VAL A 14 13.04 10.47 13.75
CA VAL A 14 13.86 9.31 13.41
C VAL A 14 13.12 7.99 13.62
N PHE A 15 12.17 7.93 14.55
CA PHE A 15 11.39 6.72 14.81
C PHE A 15 10.07 6.68 14.03
N ILE A 16 9.37 7.81 13.85
CA ILE A 16 8.06 7.84 13.18
C ILE A 16 8.19 7.70 11.66
N LEU A 17 9.17 8.36 11.02
CA LEU A 17 9.36 8.25 9.56
C LEU A 17 9.56 6.80 9.08
N PRO A 18 10.48 6.00 9.65
CA PRO A 18 10.72 4.65 9.14
C PRO A 18 9.53 3.72 9.36
N ILE A 19 8.77 3.88 10.46
CA ILE A 19 7.56 3.07 10.72
C ILE A 19 6.51 3.33 9.63
N ASN A 20 6.26 4.59 9.29
CA ASN A 20 5.33 4.95 8.22
C ASN A 20 5.79 4.41 6.86
N THR A 21 7.09 4.48 6.56
CA THR A 21 7.60 3.93 5.29
C THR A 21 7.49 2.41 5.21
N LEU A 22 7.70 1.69 6.31
CA LEU A 22 7.57 0.24 6.36
C LEU A 22 6.10 -0.17 6.16
N PHE A 23 5.19 0.51 6.84
CA PHE A 23 3.75 0.29 6.71
C PHE A 23 3.25 0.53 5.28
N ILE A 24 3.67 1.63 4.64
CA ILE A 24 3.32 1.91 3.24
C ILE A 24 3.88 0.83 2.32
N GLN A 25 5.11 0.36 2.54
CA GLN A 25 5.69 -0.71 1.73
C GLN A 25 4.97 -2.05 1.89
N ASP A 26 4.60 -2.42 3.11
CA ASP A 26 3.82 -3.63 3.37
C ASP A 26 2.42 -3.52 2.73
N CYS A 27 1.75 -2.39 2.89
CA CYS A 27 0.44 -2.15 2.27
C CYS A 27 0.48 -2.25 0.74
N VAL A 28 1.46 -1.62 0.09
CA VAL A 28 1.62 -1.68 -1.38
C VAL A 28 1.91 -3.11 -1.83
N ARG A 29 2.65 -3.88 -1.03
CA ARG A 29 2.95 -5.30 -1.33
C ARG A 29 1.69 -6.14 -1.28
N ASP A 30 0.86 -5.96 -0.26
CA ASP A 30 -0.39 -6.70 -0.09
C ASP A 30 -1.38 -6.36 -1.22
N CYS A 31 -1.59 -5.06 -1.52
CA CYS A 31 -2.47 -4.67 -2.63
C CYS A 31 -1.98 -5.22 -3.99
N ARG A 32 -0.65 -5.32 -4.20
CA ARG A 32 -0.10 -5.95 -5.41
C ARG A 32 -0.30 -7.46 -5.43
N HIS A 33 -0.20 -8.11 -4.27
CA HIS A 33 -0.44 -9.54 -4.16
C HIS A 33 -1.89 -9.87 -4.55
N ASP A 34 -2.86 -9.14 -3.99
CA ASP A 34 -4.28 -9.28 -4.31
C ASP A 34 -4.56 -9.05 -5.81
N PHE A 35 -3.87 -8.08 -6.42
CA PHE A 35 -3.96 -7.83 -7.86
C PHE A 35 -3.44 -9.00 -8.71
N VAL A 36 -2.31 -9.60 -8.33
CA VAL A 36 -1.75 -10.76 -9.03
C VAL A 36 -2.68 -11.96 -8.91
N GLU A 37 -3.23 -12.21 -7.72
CA GLU A 37 -4.20 -13.27 -7.50
C GLU A 37 -5.47 -13.07 -8.34
N CYS A 38 -5.98 -11.83 -8.43
CA CYS A 38 -7.10 -11.48 -9.30
C CYS A 38 -6.80 -11.76 -10.78
N ILE A 39 -5.61 -11.41 -11.26
CA ILE A 39 -5.17 -11.72 -12.63
C ILE A 39 -5.10 -13.23 -12.85
N ASP A 40 -4.57 -13.98 -11.89
CA ASP A 40 -4.47 -15.44 -12.00
C ASP A 40 -5.85 -16.09 -12.09
N VAL A 41 -6.84 -15.59 -11.33
CA VAL A 41 -8.24 -16.01 -11.46
C VAL A 41 -8.79 -15.68 -12.86
N CYS A 42 -8.59 -14.45 -13.37
CA CYS A 42 -9.01 -14.09 -14.72
C CYS A 42 -8.37 -15.01 -15.79
N ARG A 43 -7.10 -15.38 -15.59
CA ARG A 43 -6.34 -16.24 -16.51
C ARG A 43 -6.81 -17.70 -16.46
N ILE A 44 -6.95 -18.28 -15.27
CA ILE A 44 -7.37 -19.68 -15.06
C ILE A 44 -8.82 -19.88 -15.49
N GLY A 45 -9.68 -18.89 -15.23
CA GLY A 45 -11.09 -18.90 -15.67
C GLY A 45 -11.29 -18.75 -17.18
N ARG A 46 -10.21 -18.64 -17.97
CA ARG A 46 -10.22 -18.24 -19.40
C ARG A 46 -10.95 -16.91 -19.65
N MET A 47 -11.08 -16.07 -18.63
CA MET A 47 -11.68 -14.74 -18.68
C MET A 47 -10.62 -13.69 -19.05
N ILE A 48 -9.87 -13.91 -20.14
CA ILE A 48 -9.09 -12.83 -20.77
C ILE A 48 -10.06 -11.90 -21.52
N ARG A 49 -11.05 -11.38 -20.80
CA ARG A 49 -11.84 -10.23 -21.22
C ARG A 49 -11.16 -9.02 -20.59
N ILE A 50 -10.98 -7.98 -21.39
CA ILE A 50 -10.44 -6.68 -20.97
C ILE A 50 -11.16 -6.20 -19.69
N GLU A 51 -12.47 -6.49 -19.58
CA GLU A 51 -13.33 -6.23 -18.42
C GLU A 51 -12.78 -6.81 -17.09
N CYS A 52 -12.30 -8.07 -17.08
CA CYS A 52 -11.78 -8.71 -15.86
C CYS A 52 -10.48 -8.05 -15.39
N LEU A 53 -9.60 -7.69 -16.33
CA LEU A 53 -8.36 -6.97 -16.03
C LEU A 53 -8.64 -5.53 -15.57
N GLU A 54 -9.64 -4.86 -16.13
CA GLU A 54 -10.07 -3.54 -15.67
C GLU A 54 -10.62 -3.60 -14.24
N GLU A 55 -11.39 -4.62 -13.89
CA GLU A 55 -11.90 -4.82 -12.53
C GLU A 55 -10.77 -5.08 -11.51
N CYS A 56 -9.80 -5.95 -11.86
CA CYS A 56 -8.61 -6.15 -11.01
C CYS A 56 -7.82 -4.85 -10.83
N ARG A 57 -7.69 -4.05 -11.90
CA ARG A 57 -6.97 -2.76 -11.84
C ARG A 57 -7.72 -1.71 -11.01
N MET A 58 -9.05 -1.65 -11.10
CA MET A 58 -9.87 -0.80 -10.22
C MET A 58 -9.71 -1.23 -8.76
N SER A 59 -9.76 -2.53 -8.48
CA SER A 59 -9.56 -3.08 -7.14
C SER A 59 -8.18 -2.73 -6.57
N LEU A 60 -7.12 -2.78 -7.38
CA LEU A 60 -5.78 -2.33 -6.99
C LEU A 60 -5.77 -0.83 -6.65
N SER A 61 -6.38 0.01 -7.48
CA SER A 61 -6.48 1.45 -7.24
C SER A 61 -7.24 1.75 -5.95
N ASP A 62 -8.34 1.06 -5.71
CA ASP A 62 -9.15 1.20 -4.49
C ASP A 62 -8.39 0.73 -3.24
N CYS A 63 -7.66 -0.39 -3.32
CA CYS A 63 -6.82 -0.86 -2.22
C CYS A 63 -5.73 0.17 -1.89
N LEU A 64 -5.02 0.68 -2.90
CA LEU A 64 -3.99 1.71 -2.69
C LEU A 64 -4.57 3.02 -2.15
N ALA A 65 -5.74 3.43 -2.61
CA ALA A 65 -6.39 4.67 -2.19
C ALA A 65 -6.96 4.58 -0.76
N ARG A 66 -7.51 3.43 -0.36
CA ARG A 66 -8.15 3.25 0.95
C ARG A 66 -7.20 2.76 2.03
N ARG A 67 -6.24 1.89 1.71
CA ARG A 67 -5.35 1.29 2.72
C ARG A 67 -3.98 1.97 2.79
N CYS A 68 -3.43 2.37 1.65
CA CYS A 68 -2.04 2.86 1.60
C CYS A 68 -1.93 4.39 1.51
N ARG A 69 -3.07 5.09 1.43
CA ARG A 69 -3.18 6.54 1.36
C ARG A 69 -3.95 7.16 2.54
N GLU A 70 -4.30 6.38 3.56
CA GLU A 70 -4.77 6.98 4.81
C GLU A 70 -3.60 7.69 5.49
N ASP A 71 -3.79 9.01 5.69
CA ASP A 71 -2.89 10.09 6.16
C ASP A 71 -1.76 9.73 7.13
#